data_AF-R5IY20-F1
#
_entry.id   AF-R5IY20-F1
#
_cell.length_a   1.000
_cell.length_b   1.000
_cell.length_c   1.000
_cell.angle_alpha   90.00
_cell.angle_beta   90.00
_cell.angle_gamma   90.00
#
_symmetry.space_group_name_H-M   'P 1'
#
loop_
_entity.id
_entity.type
_entity.pdbx_description
1 polymer ?
#
loop_
_entity_poly.entity_id
_entity_poly.type
_entity_poly.pdbx_seq_one_letter_code
_entity_poly.pdbx_strand_id
1 'polypeptide(L)'
;MSDVLYIEVTIDNKYYYINDIDKINNIIRIIRYWPLKSFSNHILDGEEYQVKIMTNNETTEYIGQGKYPKGYITFKNLIGDNYD
;
A
#
# COMPACT_ATOMS: atom_id res chain seq x y z
N MET A 1 -8.36 -12.26 14.48
CA MET A 1 -6.91 -12.07 14.35
C MET A 1 -6.64 -11.86 12.87
N SER A 2 -5.92 -10.82 12.47
CA SER A 2 -5.59 -10.62 11.05
C SER A 2 -4.59 -11.70 10.63
N ASP A 3 -4.96 -12.58 9.70
CA ASP A 3 -4.10 -13.63 9.13
C ASP A 3 -2.96 -13.07 8.24
N VAL A 4 -2.60 -11.82 8.43
CA VAL A 4 -1.67 -11.07 7.58
C VAL A 4 -0.26 -11.32 8.09
N LEU A 5 0.57 -11.85 7.20
CA LEU A 5 1.97 -12.17 7.47
C LEU A 5 2.86 -10.93 7.32
N TYR A 6 2.71 -10.24 6.19
CA TYR A 6 3.46 -9.03 5.87
C TYR A 6 2.76 -8.24 4.76
N ILE A 7 3.18 -6.99 4.60
CA ILE A 7 2.78 -6.12 3.50
C ILE A 7 4.04 -5.66 2.77
N GLU A 8 4.03 -5.79 1.45
CA GLU A 8 5.03 -5.21 0.56
C GLU A 8 4.44 -3.98 -0.10
N VAL A 9 5.20 -2.90 -0.15
CA VAL A 9 4.78 -1.64 -0.76
C VAL A 9 5.86 -1.16 -1.71
N THR A 10 5.50 -0.86 -2.94
CA THR A 10 6.35 -0.18 -3.90
C THR A 10 5.74 1.17 -4.22
N ILE A 11 6.46 2.27 -4.00
CA ILE A 11 6.06 3.63 -4.40
C ILE A 11 7.26 4.30 -5.03
N ASP A 12 7.09 4.86 -6.23
CA ASP A 12 8.15 5.62 -6.92
C ASP A 12 9.48 4.84 -6.97
N ASN A 13 9.42 3.56 -7.37
CA ASN A 13 10.53 2.60 -7.39
C ASN A 13 11.22 2.31 -6.04
N LYS A 14 10.70 2.82 -4.91
CA LYS A 14 11.14 2.45 -3.57
C LYS A 14 10.30 1.30 -3.04
N TYR A 15 10.98 0.29 -2.51
CA TYR A 15 10.35 -0.88 -1.91
C TYR A 15 10.40 -0.80 -0.38
N TYR A 16 9.28 -1.15 0.25
CA TYR A 16 9.12 -1.23 1.69
C TYR A 16 8.53 -2.58 2.06
N TYR A 17 9.11 -3.21 3.08
CA TYR A 17 8.62 -4.45 3.66
C TYR A 17 8.16 -4.18 5.09
N ILE A 18 6.87 -4.46 5.38
CA ILE A 18 6.27 -4.26 6.69
C ILE A 18 5.82 -5.62 7.25
N ASN A 19 6.40 -6.04 8.37
CA ASN A 19 6.01 -7.24 9.14
C ASN A 19 5.54 -6.92 10.57
N ASP A 20 5.49 -5.63 10.94
CA ASP A 20 5.02 -5.17 12.23
C ASP A 20 3.48 -5.17 12.28
N ILE A 21 2.91 -5.89 13.23
CA ILE A 21 1.45 -6.13 13.32
C ILE A 21 0.67 -4.83 13.56
N ASP A 22 1.18 -3.90 14.37
CA ASP A 22 0.51 -2.64 14.65
C ASP A 22 0.50 -1.73 13.41
N LYS A 23 1.62 -1.69 12.68
CA LYS A 23 1.70 -0.98 11.39
C LYS A 23 0.80 -1.61 10.35
N ILE A 24 0.82 -2.93 10.23
CA ILE A 24 -0.04 -3.70 9.31
C ILE A 24 -1.50 -3.35 9.52
N ASN A 25 -1.98 -3.38 10.77
CA ASN A 25 -3.38 -3.08 11.07
C ASN A 25 -3.76 -1.65 10.67
N ASN A 26 -2.89 -0.67 10.89
CA ASN A 26 -3.11 0.71 10.48
C ASN A 26 -3.12 0.87 8.96
N ILE A 27 -2.17 0.23 8.26
CA ILE A 27 -2.10 0.23 6.79
C ILE A 27 -3.39 -0.36 6.21
N ILE A 28 -3.82 -1.53 6.67
CA ILE A 28 -5.04 -2.20 6.20
C ILE A 28 -6.27 -1.31 6.38
N ARG A 29 -6.39 -0.62 7.52
CA ARG A 29 -7.50 0.31 7.77
C ARG A 29 -7.56 1.43 6.73
N ILE A 30 -6.41 1.90 6.25
CA ILE A 30 -6.33 2.96 5.23
C ILE A 30 -6.67 2.41 3.85
N ILE A 31 -6.06 1.27 3.49
CA ILE A 31 -6.14 0.73 2.11
C ILE A 31 -7.37 -0.14 1.86
N ARG A 32 -8.20 -0.42 2.88
CA ARG A 32 -9.43 -1.22 2.76
C ARG A 32 -10.38 -0.77 1.65
N TYR A 33 -10.36 0.52 1.32
CA TYR A 33 -11.23 1.14 0.32
C TYR A 33 -10.49 1.48 -0.98
N TRP A 34 -9.22 1.07 -1.09
CA TRP A 34 -8.44 1.32 -2.29
C TRP A 34 -8.86 0.35 -3.39
N PRO A 35 -8.86 0.80 -4.64
CA PRO A 35 -9.13 -0.10 -5.76
C PRO A 35 -8.00 -1.15 -5.87
N LEU A 36 -8.37 -2.41 -6.09
CA LEU A 36 -7.41 -3.50 -6.32
C LEU A 36 -6.57 -3.23 -7.59
N LYS A 37 -7.19 -2.64 -8.62
CA LYS A 37 -6.51 -2.16 -9.83
C LYS A 37 -7.17 -0.87 -10.29
N SER A 38 -6.42 0.23 -10.32
CA SER A 38 -6.89 1.47 -10.92
C SER A 38 -5.78 2.12 -11.72
N PHE A 39 -5.78 1.86 -13.02
CA PHE A 39 -4.89 2.52 -13.95
C PHE A 39 -5.65 3.70 -14.56
N SER A 40 -5.35 4.91 -14.08
CA SER A 40 -5.82 6.12 -14.75
C SER A 40 -4.81 6.50 -15.82
N ASN A 41 -4.94 5.91 -17.02
CA ASN A 41 -4.07 6.13 -18.18
C ASN A 41 -4.05 7.60 -18.69
N HIS A 42 -4.77 8.51 -18.05
CA HIS A 42 -4.83 9.93 -18.41
C HIS A 42 -4.01 10.82 -17.48
N ILE A 43 -3.36 10.25 -16.45
CA ILE A 43 -2.47 10.96 -15.54
C ILE A 43 -1.05 10.48 -15.81
N LEU A 44 -0.35 11.22 -16.68
CA LEU A 44 1.07 11.00 -16.99
C LEU A 44 2.00 11.52 -15.87
N ASP A 45 1.47 12.31 -14.93
CA ASP A 45 2.19 12.94 -13.81
C ASP A 45 1.65 12.42 -12.45
N GLY A 46 1.98 11.19 -12.08
CA GLY A 46 1.70 10.71 -10.72
C GLY A 46 2.53 9.51 -10.32
N GLU A 47 2.80 9.38 -9.01
CA GLU A 47 3.60 8.26 -8.50
C GLU A 47 2.82 6.95 -8.69
N GLU A 48 3.50 5.96 -9.28
CA GLU A 48 3.02 4.58 -9.28
C GLU A 48 3.11 4.00 -7.87
N TYR A 49 2.05 3.33 -7.43
CA TYR A 49 2.06 2.57 -6.20
C TYR A 49 1.55 1.15 -6.42
N GLN A 50 2.20 0.21 -5.75
CA GLN A 50 1.78 -1.18 -5.61
C GLN A 50 1.81 -1.54 -4.12
N VAL A 51 0.74 -2.14 -3.63
CA VAL A 51 0.67 -2.68 -2.26
C VAL A 51 0.24 -4.12 -2.34
N LYS A 52 1.07 -5.03 -1.83
CA LYS A 52 0.79 -6.46 -1.77
C LYS A 52 0.64 -6.87 -0.31
N ILE A 53 -0.52 -7.40 0.03
CA ILE A 53 -0.83 -7.95 1.35
C ILE A 53 -0.71 -9.47 1.26
N MET A 54 0.21 -10.04 2.03
CA MET A 54 0.35 -11.49 2.13
C MET A 54 -0.37 -11.98 3.38
N THR A 55 -1.28 -12.94 3.20
CA THR A 55 -1.93 -13.66 4.30
C THR A 55 -1.56 -15.14 4.26
N ASN A 56 -1.96 -15.90 5.27
CA ASN A 56 -1.81 -17.36 5.29
C ASN A 56 -2.50 -18.05 4.11
N ASN A 57 -3.57 -17.46 3.57
CA ASN A 57 -4.46 -18.13 2.60
C ASN A 57 -4.36 -17.54 1.18
N GLU A 58 -4.05 -16.26 1.06
CA GLU A 58 -4.08 -15.55 -0.21
C GLU A 58 -3.16 -14.32 -0.23
N THR A 59 -2.91 -13.83 -1.45
CA THR A 59 -2.20 -12.58 -1.71
C THR A 59 -3.17 -11.58 -2.34
N THR A 60 -3.34 -10.41 -1.74
CA THR A 60 -4.15 -9.32 -2.28
C THR A 60 -3.25 -8.20 -2.77
N GLU A 61 -3.42 -7.76 -4.02
CA GLU A 61 -2.63 -6.68 -4.62
C GLU A 61 -3.51 -5.47 -4.96
N TYR A 62 -3.02 -4.29 -4.57
CA TYR A 62 -3.58 -2.98 -4.88
C TYR A 62 -2.58 -2.23 -5.74
N ILE A 63 -2.97 -1.92 -6.98
CA ILE A 63 -2.10 -1.22 -7.93
C ILE A 63 -2.79 0.05 -8.41
N GLY A 64 -2.07 1.16 -8.41
CA GLY A 64 -2.57 2.40 -8.98
C GLY A 64 -1.49 3.34 -9.52
N GLN A 65 -1.92 4.18 -10.45
CA GLN A 65 -1.10 5.21 -11.09
C GLN A 65 -1.91 6.51 -11.20
N GLY A 66 -1.29 7.63 -10.81
CA GLY A 66 -1.92 8.95 -10.92
C GLY A 66 -2.59 9.45 -9.64
N LYS A 67 -3.93 9.58 -9.65
CA LYS A 67 -4.69 10.18 -8.53
C LYS A 67 -4.70 9.23 -7.35
N TYR A 68 -4.09 9.67 -6.25
CA TYR A 68 -4.04 8.88 -5.04
C TYR A 68 -5.41 8.64 -4.40
N PRO A 69 -5.65 7.43 -3.86
CA PRO A 69 -6.86 7.13 -3.10
C PRO A 69 -6.88 7.87 -1.76
N LYS A 70 -8.05 7.92 -1.13
CA LYS A 70 -8.24 8.57 0.17
C LYS A 70 -7.30 7.94 1.22
N GLY A 71 -6.60 8.79 1.98
CA GLY A 71 -5.68 8.37 3.03
C GLY A 71 -4.26 8.03 2.54
N TYR A 72 -3.96 8.20 1.25
CA TYR A 72 -2.63 7.92 0.70
C TYR A 72 -1.47 8.67 1.38
N ILE A 73 -1.64 9.95 1.71
CA ILE A 73 -0.59 10.72 2.40
C ILE A 73 -0.31 10.11 3.79
N THR A 74 -1.36 9.75 4.54
CA THR A 74 -1.22 9.07 5.84
C THR A 74 -0.54 7.72 5.68
N PHE A 75 -0.89 6.95 4.66
CA PHE A 75 -0.23 5.69 4.34
C PHE A 75 1.25 5.89 4.00
N LYS A 76 1.58 6.86 3.14
CA LYS A 76 2.95 7.19 2.73
C LYS A 76 3.80 7.61 3.94
N ASN A 77 3.24 8.39 4.86
CA ASN A 77 3.93 8.74 6.10
C ASN A 77 4.13 7.52 7.00
N LEU A 78 3.12 6.67 7.18
CA LEU A 78 3.22 5.45 8.00
C LEU A 78 4.30 4.47 7.54
N ILE A 79 4.49 4.33 6.23
CA ILE A 79 5.57 3.50 5.66
C ILE A 79 6.92 4.24 5.63
N GLY A 80 6.90 5.57 5.45
CA GLY A 80 8.09 6.42 5.29
C GLY A 80 8.78 6.81 6.61
N ASP A 81 8.06 6.83 7.73
CA ASP A 81 8.57 7.19 9.08
C ASP A 81 9.62 6.21 9.66
N ASN A 82 10.15 5.27 8.87
CA ASN A 82 11.09 4.23 9.36
C ASN A 82 12.46 4.21 8.67
N TYR A 83 12.83 5.27 7.95
CA TYR A 83 14.17 5.37 7.39
C TYR A 83 14.78 6.75 7.66
N ASP A 84 15.32 6.91 8.87
CA ASP A 84 16.44 7.82 9.18
C ASP A 84 17.52 7.02 9.92
#